data_AF-A0A952V646-F1
#
_entry.id   AF-A0A952V646-F1
#
_cell.length_a   1.000
_cell.length_b   1.000
_cell.length_c   1.000
_cell.angle_alpha   90.00
_cell.angle_beta   90.00
_cell.angle_gamma   90.00
#
_symmetry.space_group_name_H-M   'P 1'
#
loop_
_entity.id
_entity.type
_entity.pdbx_description
1 polymer ?
#
loop_
_entity_poly.entity_id
_entity_poly.type
_entity_poly.pdbx_seq_one_letter_code
_entity_poly.pdbx_strand_id
1 'polypeptide(L)'
;MRNFASNFAEQAAELGFSPAEIAAVEADAATLAWLAQNQVDIESFRRAAASYRRHVLSGKPGSSLNDFPQPSSLTPPPGTAVGVYRRIAELVERIRVSPGFSAATAAAFNIRPINGEAADLNEAKPNPSLAAEPGNIVSVRFKRGKFTGIDIQMQLDKEAEWRPAGRFMRSPAELRIPAGPENLPRLVRIRARYLDGNDAVGQYSDIDTISTIP
;
A
#
# COMPACT_ATOMS: atom_id res chain seq x y z
N MET A 1 4.98 -14.09 5.78
CA MET A 1 5.87 -14.10 6.96
C MET A 1 6.30 -15.49 7.38
N ARG A 2 5.40 -16.48 7.55
CA ARG A 2 5.82 -17.87 7.84
C ARG A 2 6.85 -18.43 6.84
N ASN A 3 6.58 -18.28 5.55
CA ASN A 3 7.51 -18.75 4.51
C ASN A 3 8.83 -17.96 4.51
N PHE A 4 8.81 -16.67 4.88
CA PHE A 4 10.02 -15.85 4.96
C PHE A 4 10.92 -16.30 6.11
N ALA A 5 10.37 -16.54 7.30
CA ALA A 5 11.14 -17.01 8.44
C ALA A 5 11.72 -18.41 8.22
N SER A 6 10.94 -19.33 7.62
CA SER A 6 11.42 -20.68 7.27
C SER A 6 12.61 -20.61 6.31
N ASN A 7 12.47 -19.88 5.21
CA ASN A 7 13.53 -19.73 4.22
C ASN A 7 14.74 -18.98 4.79
N PHE A 8 14.52 -18.09 5.77
CA PHE A 8 15.60 -17.36 6.45
C PHE A 8 16.40 -18.29 7.35
N ALA A 9 15.75 -19.10 8.17
CA ALA A 9 16.44 -20.08 9.00
C ALA A 9 17.31 -21.06 8.18
N GLU A 10 16.86 -21.44 6.98
CA GLU A 10 17.60 -22.34 6.09
C GLU A 10 18.86 -21.71 5.48
N GLN A 11 18.82 -20.41 5.13
CA GLN A 11 19.89 -19.75 4.36
C GLN A 11 20.71 -18.75 5.19
N ALA A 12 20.28 -18.43 6.41
CA ALA A 12 20.87 -17.39 7.26
C ALA A 12 22.35 -17.65 7.60
N ALA A 13 22.73 -18.91 7.82
CA ALA A 13 24.12 -19.26 8.12
C ALA A 13 25.06 -18.97 6.94
N GLU A 14 24.63 -19.24 5.70
CA GLU A 14 25.39 -18.95 4.48
C GLU A 14 25.47 -17.45 4.18
N LEU A 15 24.46 -16.69 4.61
CA LEU A 15 24.39 -15.24 4.49
C LEU A 15 25.14 -14.50 5.62
N GLY A 16 25.74 -15.23 6.56
CA GLY A 16 26.56 -14.67 7.64
C GLY A 16 25.77 -14.16 8.85
N PHE A 17 24.52 -14.58 9.02
CA PHE A 17 23.71 -14.24 10.19
C PHE A 17 23.95 -15.21 11.35
N SER A 18 23.93 -14.67 12.56
CA SER A 18 24.10 -15.45 13.79
C SER A 18 22.82 -16.20 14.20
N PRO A 19 22.93 -17.28 14.99
CA PRO A 19 21.76 -17.98 15.52
C PRO A 19 20.81 -17.09 16.33
N ALA A 20 21.33 -16.07 17.00
CA ALA A 20 20.53 -15.11 17.76
C ALA A 20 19.66 -14.24 16.82
N GLU A 21 20.17 -13.87 15.65
CA GLU A 21 19.41 -13.11 14.65
C GLU A 21 18.32 -13.97 13.99
N ILE A 22 18.58 -15.25 13.76
CA ILE A 22 17.57 -16.21 13.28
C ILE A 22 16.42 -16.30 14.29
N ALA A 23 16.73 -16.49 15.58
CA ALA A 23 15.73 -16.54 16.63
C ALA A 23 14.89 -15.25 16.74
N ALA A 24 15.50 -14.09 16.50
CA ALA A 24 14.78 -12.81 16.47
C ALA A 24 13.78 -12.72 15.30
N VAL A 25 14.14 -13.22 14.12
CA VAL A 25 13.26 -13.24 12.94
C VAL A 25 12.11 -14.23 13.12
N GLU A 26 12.36 -15.37 13.75
CA GLU A 26 11.33 -16.34 14.12
C GLU A 26 10.33 -15.75 15.13
N ALA A 27 10.83 -15.05 16.15
CA ALA A 27 9.99 -14.34 17.11
C ALA A 27 9.12 -13.28 16.41
N ASP A 28 9.70 -12.50 15.50
CA ASP A 28 8.97 -11.49 14.71
C ASP A 28 7.87 -12.11 13.84
N ALA A 29 8.17 -13.23 13.18
CA ALA A 29 7.21 -13.95 12.37
C ALA A 29 6.09 -14.56 13.24
N ALA A 30 6.42 -15.06 14.44
CA ALA A 30 5.46 -15.58 15.40
C ALA A 30 4.53 -14.47 15.91
N THR A 31 5.06 -13.30 16.26
CA THR A 31 4.27 -12.13 16.66
C THR A 31 3.30 -11.71 15.57
N LEU A 32 3.74 -11.59 14.30
CA LEU A 32 2.86 -11.20 13.20
C LEU A 32 1.77 -12.25 12.91
N ALA A 33 2.11 -13.53 12.98
CA ALA A 33 1.14 -14.61 12.83
C ALA A 33 0.09 -14.58 13.97
N TRP A 34 0.53 -14.34 15.19
CA TRP A 34 -0.34 -14.22 16.35
C TRP A 34 -1.28 -13.01 16.25
N LEU A 35 -0.78 -11.83 15.83
CA LEU A 35 -1.61 -10.66 15.59
C LEU A 35 -2.70 -10.92 14.56
N ALA A 36 -2.35 -11.60 13.45
CA ALA A 36 -3.31 -11.96 12.42
C ALA A 36 -4.37 -12.96 12.92
N GLN A 37 -3.96 -13.98 13.68
CA GLN A 37 -4.88 -14.98 14.24
C GLN A 37 -5.83 -14.37 15.26
N ASN A 38 -5.34 -13.50 16.15
CA ASN A 38 -6.18 -12.83 17.14
C ASN A 38 -7.32 -12.03 16.52
N GLN A 39 -7.07 -11.40 15.37
CA GLN A 39 -8.13 -10.65 14.69
C GLN A 39 -9.27 -11.58 14.23
N VAL A 40 -8.93 -12.79 13.76
CA VAL A 40 -9.91 -13.81 13.37
C VAL A 40 -10.66 -14.34 14.59
N ASP A 41 -9.94 -14.62 15.68
CA ASP A 41 -10.50 -15.15 16.92
C ASP A 41 -11.48 -14.17 17.58
N ILE A 42 -11.14 -12.88 17.62
CA ILE A 42 -12.00 -11.82 18.16
C ILE A 42 -13.28 -11.69 17.33
N GLU A 43 -13.17 -11.72 16.00
CA GLU A 43 -14.33 -11.63 15.12
C GLU A 43 -15.24 -12.87 15.25
N SER A 44 -14.65 -14.06 15.36
CA SER A 44 -15.37 -15.31 15.62
C SER A 44 -16.14 -15.25 16.94
N PHE A 45 -15.47 -14.84 18.02
CA PHE A 45 -16.08 -14.66 19.33
C PHE A 45 -17.24 -13.65 19.29
N ARG A 46 -17.04 -12.50 18.63
CA ARG A 46 -18.08 -11.48 18.48
C ARG A 46 -19.34 -12.03 17.81
N ARG A 47 -19.17 -12.81 16.74
CA ARG A 47 -20.29 -13.47 16.03
C ARG A 47 -20.99 -14.49 16.90
N ALA A 48 -20.23 -15.34 17.60
CA ALA A 48 -20.78 -16.34 18.50
C ALA A 48 -21.58 -15.69 19.64
N ALA A 49 -21.07 -14.63 20.26
CA ALA A 49 -21.74 -13.91 21.35
C ALA A 49 -23.04 -13.23 20.88
N ALA A 50 -23.02 -12.64 19.68
CA ALA A 50 -24.22 -12.07 19.06
C ALA A 50 -25.28 -13.14 18.77
N SER A 51 -24.86 -14.32 18.27
CA SER A 51 -25.75 -15.46 18.02
C SER A 51 -26.38 -15.99 19.30
N TYR A 52 -25.58 -16.15 20.36
CA TYR A 52 -26.07 -16.55 21.69
C TYR A 52 -27.10 -15.55 22.20
N ARG A 53 -26.79 -14.24 22.16
CA ARG A 53 -27.74 -13.19 22.58
C ARG A 53 -29.05 -13.26 21.79
N ARG A 54 -28.99 -13.48 20.49
CA ARG A 54 -30.17 -13.60 19.63
C ARG A 54 -31.03 -14.82 20.04
N HIS A 55 -30.40 -15.95 20.33
CA HIS A 55 -31.12 -17.15 20.77
C HIS A 55 -31.80 -16.95 22.13
N VAL A 56 -31.13 -16.31 23.09
CA VAL A 56 -31.71 -16.01 24.41
C VAL A 56 -32.88 -15.04 24.31
N LEU A 57 -32.77 -13.99 23.49
CA LEU A 57 -33.80 -12.93 23.44
C LEU A 57 -34.96 -13.22 22.48
N SER A 58 -34.72 -13.95 21.40
CA SER A 58 -35.67 -14.13 20.29
C SER A 58 -35.82 -15.57 19.81
N GLY A 59 -35.22 -16.53 20.50
CA GLY A 59 -35.34 -17.96 20.18
C GLY A 59 -36.73 -18.51 20.53
N LYS A 60 -37.14 -19.58 19.84
CA LYS A 60 -38.40 -20.26 20.12
C LYS A 60 -38.32 -20.96 21.49
N PRO A 61 -39.30 -20.75 22.40
CA PRO A 61 -39.35 -21.46 23.68
C PRO A 61 -39.26 -22.98 23.50
N GLY A 62 -38.40 -23.64 24.29
CA GLY A 62 -38.12 -25.08 24.20
C GLY A 62 -36.99 -25.47 23.24
N SER A 63 -36.35 -24.52 22.56
CA SER A 63 -35.15 -24.78 21.76
C SER A 63 -33.92 -24.95 22.67
N SER A 64 -32.98 -25.82 22.28
CA SER A 64 -31.71 -26.00 23.00
C SER A 64 -30.85 -24.74 22.89
N LEU A 65 -30.33 -24.26 24.02
CA LEU A 65 -29.39 -23.15 24.06
C LEU A 65 -27.95 -23.69 24.02
N ASN A 66 -27.13 -23.20 23.09
CA ASN A 66 -25.69 -23.50 23.07
C ASN A 66 -24.99 -22.79 24.22
N ASP A 67 -23.86 -23.29 24.70
CA ASP A 67 -23.07 -22.63 25.73
C ASP A 67 -22.58 -21.24 25.30
N PHE A 68 -22.38 -20.35 26.28
CA PHE A 68 -21.81 -19.03 26.01
C PHE A 68 -20.37 -19.18 25.49
N PRO A 69 -20.01 -18.57 24.35
CA PRO A 69 -18.67 -18.70 23.80
C PRO A 69 -17.65 -18.13 24.79
N GLN A 70 -16.47 -18.74 24.87
CA GLN A 70 -15.36 -18.21 25.67
C GLN A 70 -14.39 -17.46 24.75
N PRO A 71 -13.82 -16.32 25.19
CA PRO A 71 -12.81 -15.61 24.42
C PRO A 71 -11.52 -16.44 24.36
N SER A 72 -10.83 -16.39 23.22
CA SER A 72 -9.46 -16.92 23.12
C SER A 72 -8.51 -16.18 24.07
N SER A 73 -7.55 -16.90 24.66
CA SER A 73 -6.50 -16.26 25.45
C SER A 73 -5.56 -15.44 24.55
N LEU A 74 -5.44 -14.14 24.83
CA LEU A 74 -4.62 -13.20 24.06
C LEU A 74 -3.23 -13.03 24.69
N THR A 75 -2.51 -14.14 24.89
CA THR A 75 -1.13 -14.07 25.40
C THR A 75 -0.15 -13.92 24.24
N PRO A 76 0.69 -12.86 24.20
CA PRO A 76 1.63 -12.65 23.12
C PRO A 76 2.73 -13.73 23.12
N PRO A 77 3.28 -14.09 21.94
CA PRO A 77 4.42 -14.99 21.84
C PRO A 77 5.66 -14.42 22.56
N PRO A 78 6.53 -15.28 23.12
CA PRO A 78 7.80 -14.85 23.70
C PRO A 78 8.67 -14.18 22.63
N GLY A 79 9.46 -13.17 23.02
CA GLY A 79 10.35 -12.44 22.11
C GLY A 79 9.66 -11.36 21.26
N THR A 80 8.37 -11.06 21.52
CA THR A 80 7.68 -9.95 20.86
C THR A 80 8.38 -8.62 21.15
N ALA A 81 8.89 -7.97 20.10
CA ALA A 81 9.60 -6.69 20.19
C ALA A 81 8.97 -5.60 19.30
N VAL A 82 9.14 -4.33 19.67
CA VAL A 82 8.53 -3.17 18.98
C VAL A 82 9.14 -2.90 17.61
N GLY A 83 8.35 -2.54 16.60
CA GLY A 83 8.88 -2.13 15.29
C GLY A 83 9.27 -3.28 14.34
N VAL A 84 8.55 -4.41 14.40
CA VAL A 84 8.77 -5.60 13.57
C VAL A 84 9.00 -5.28 12.08
N TYR A 85 8.17 -4.43 11.47
CA TYR A 85 8.32 -4.07 10.05
C TYR A 85 9.64 -3.34 9.74
N ARG A 86 10.11 -2.48 10.65
CA ARG A 86 11.38 -1.76 10.49
C ARG A 86 12.56 -2.74 10.58
N ARG A 87 12.54 -3.65 11.56
CA ARG A 87 13.57 -4.68 11.68
C ARG A 87 13.63 -5.60 10.46
N ILE A 88 12.47 -6.02 9.95
CA ILE A 88 12.40 -6.84 8.73
C ILE A 88 12.96 -6.06 7.52
N ALA A 89 12.66 -4.76 7.41
CA ALA A 89 13.21 -3.94 6.34
C ALA A 89 14.74 -3.83 6.43
N GLU A 90 15.27 -3.53 7.63
CA GLU A 90 16.72 -3.49 7.89
C GLU A 90 17.39 -4.85 7.61
N LEU A 91 16.72 -5.96 7.95
CA LEU A 91 17.19 -7.31 7.63
C LEU A 91 17.23 -7.55 6.12
N VAL A 92 16.19 -7.18 5.39
CA VAL A 92 16.13 -7.34 3.94
C VAL A 92 17.24 -6.54 3.25
N GLU A 93 17.55 -5.33 3.70
CA GLU A 93 18.70 -4.56 3.19
C GLU A 93 20.03 -5.25 3.52
N ARG A 94 20.18 -5.82 4.72
CA ARG A 94 21.39 -6.60 5.08
C ARG A 94 21.55 -7.87 4.23
N ILE A 95 20.46 -8.59 3.96
CA ILE A 95 20.47 -9.75 3.06
C ILE A 95 20.92 -9.33 1.66
N ARG A 96 20.48 -8.16 1.17
CA ARG A 96 20.85 -7.66 -0.17
C ARG A 96 22.32 -7.33 -0.33
N VAL A 97 22.97 -6.80 0.70
CA VAL A 97 24.40 -6.46 0.67
C VAL A 97 25.30 -7.63 1.08
N SER A 98 24.72 -8.79 1.42
CA SER A 98 25.48 -9.96 1.83
C SER A 98 26.23 -10.59 0.64
N PRO A 99 27.43 -11.15 0.86
CA PRO A 99 28.21 -11.78 -0.21
C PRO A 99 27.50 -12.96 -0.89
N GLY A 100 26.54 -13.59 -0.22
CA GLY A 100 25.74 -14.71 -0.72
C GLY A 100 24.45 -14.31 -1.44
N PHE A 101 24.22 -13.01 -1.68
CA PHE A 101 23.01 -12.55 -2.36
C PHE A 101 23.06 -12.89 -3.86
N SER A 102 22.12 -13.72 -4.31
CA SER A 102 21.96 -14.13 -5.70
C SER A 102 20.50 -14.02 -6.16
N ALA A 103 20.25 -14.17 -7.46
CA ALA A 103 18.89 -14.24 -8.00
C ALA A 103 18.06 -15.39 -7.39
N ALA A 104 18.70 -16.51 -7.03
CA ALA A 104 18.05 -17.63 -6.36
C ALA A 104 17.64 -17.26 -4.92
N THR A 105 18.52 -16.55 -4.19
CA THR A 105 18.27 -16.03 -2.85
C THR A 105 17.11 -15.02 -2.88
N ALA A 106 17.09 -14.10 -3.84
CA ALA A 106 16.01 -13.14 -4.04
C ALA A 106 14.64 -13.82 -4.29
N ALA A 107 14.61 -14.84 -5.15
CA ALA A 107 13.41 -15.63 -5.42
C ALA A 107 12.93 -16.41 -4.19
N ALA A 108 13.86 -17.04 -3.45
CA ALA A 108 13.53 -17.80 -2.24
C ALA A 108 12.91 -16.92 -1.15
N PHE A 109 13.41 -15.70 -0.97
CA PHE A 109 12.86 -14.77 0.01
C PHE A 109 11.64 -13.98 -0.48
N ASN A 110 11.24 -14.14 -1.74
CA ASN A 110 10.30 -13.25 -2.41
C ASN A 110 10.71 -11.76 -2.29
N ILE A 111 12.01 -11.51 -2.07
CA ILE A 111 12.60 -10.18 -2.13
C ILE A 111 12.66 -9.89 -3.62
N ARG A 112 11.79 -9.01 -4.11
CA ARG A 112 11.89 -8.57 -5.51
C ARG A 112 13.34 -8.14 -5.74
N PRO A 113 14.03 -8.68 -6.75
CA PRO A 113 15.34 -8.17 -7.11
C PRO A 113 15.19 -6.66 -7.40
N ILE A 114 16.17 -5.86 -6.97
CA ILE A 114 16.28 -4.46 -7.40
C ILE A 114 16.47 -4.36 -8.94
N ASN A 115 16.60 -5.50 -9.63
CA ASN A 115 16.42 -5.59 -11.08
C ASN A 115 14.93 -5.61 -11.46
N GLY A 116 14.13 -4.69 -10.94
CA GLY A 116 13.37 -3.92 -11.89
C GLY A 116 14.14 -2.63 -11.97
N GLU A 117 14.92 -2.41 -13.05
CA GLU A 117 15.66 -1.16 -13.33
C GLU A 117 15.16 -0.06 -12.41
N ALA A 118 16.01 0.42 -11.50
CA ALA A 118 15.76 1.70 -10.84
C ALA A 118 15.25 2.59 -11.96
N ALA A 119 13.96 2.94 -11.92
CA ALA A 119 13.34 3.58 -13.06
C ALA A 119 14.22 4.79 -13.31
N ASP A 120 14.89 4.83 -14.47
CA ASP A 120 15.84 5.90 -14.73
C ASP A 120 15.01 7.16 -14.55
N LEU A 121 15.29 7.92 -13.49
CA LEU A 121 14.49 9.09 -13.16
C LEU A 121 14.62 10.13 -14.28
N ASN A 122 15.64 9.98 -15.13
CA ASN A 122 15.79 10.75 -16.35
C ASN A 122 14.87 10.27 -17.48
N GLU A 123 14.26 9.10 -17.43
CA GLU A 123 13.33 8.59 -18.45
C GLU A 123 11.91 8.33 -17.93
N ALA A 124 11.74 8.28 -16.61
CA ALA A 124 10.47 8.01 -15.96
C ALA A 124 9.51 9.21 -16.08
N LYS A 125 8.64 9.19 -17.09
CA LYS A 125 7.53 10.14 -17.26
C LYS A 125 6.16 9.44 -17.23
N PRO A 126 5.16 9.97 -16.50
CA PRO A 126 3.81 9.47 -16.58
C PRO A 126 3.17 9.82 -17.92
N ASN A 127 2.24 8.99 -18.39
CA ASN A 127 1.41 9.26 -19.57
C ASN A 127 -0.06 9.30 -19.15
N PRO A 128 -0.53 10.43 -18.55
CA PRO A 128 -1.92 10.57 -18.14
C PRO A 128 -2.84 10.68 -19.36
N SER A 129 -4.11 10.37 -19.18
CA SER A 129 -5.15 10.57 -20.18
C SER A 129 -6.27 11.39 -19.55
N LEU A 130 -6.68 12.45 -20.24
CA LEU A 130 -7.67 13.40 -19.77
C LEU A 130 -9.05 13.12 -20.35
N ALA A 131 -10.08 13.23 -19.50
CA ALA A 131 -11.47 13.27 -19.92
C ALA A 131 -12.19 14.44 -19.21
N ALA A 132 -12.99 15.20 -19.95
CA ALA A 132 -13.81 16.26 -19.39
C ALA A 132 -15.19 15.69 -19.04
N GLU A 133 -15.65 15.99 -17.85
CA GLU A 133 -16.95 15.61 -17.32
C GLU A 133 -17.79 16.87 -17.04
N PRO A 134 -19.14 16.77 -17.11
CA PRO A 134 -20.03 17.89 -16.81
C PRO A 134 -19.78 18.49 -15.41
N GLY A 135 -20.00 19.79 -15.27
CA GLY A 135 -19.80 20.50 -14.00
C GLY A 135 -18.34 20.90 -13.76
N ASN A 136 -17.58 21.16 -14.82
CA ASN A 136 -16.17 21.55 -14.79
C ASN A 136 -15.24 20.55 -14.09
N ILE A 137 -15.50 19.25 -14.28
CA ILE A 137 -14.65 18.18 -13.74
C ILE A 137 -13.71 17.69 -14.84
N VAL A 138 -12.43 17.57 -14.53
CA VAL A 138 -11.44 16.93 -15.40
C VAL A 138 -10.94 15.66 -14.71
N SER A 139 -11.23 14.52 -15.33
CA SER A 139 -10.82 13.19 -14.88
C SER A 139 -9.48 12.84 -15.52
N VAL A 140 -8.47 12.62 -14.68
CA VAL A 140 -7.10 12.27 -15.09
C VAL A 140 -6.86 10.81 -14.79
N ARG A 141 -6.84 9.98 -15.83
CA ARG A 141 -6.54 8.55 -15.73
C ARG A 141 -5.04 8.33 -15.90
N PHE A 142 -4.42 7.58 -15.00
CA PHE A 142 -2.97 7.34 -15.06
C PHE A 142 -2.60 5.93 -14.63
N LYS A 143 -1.46 5.45 -15.13
CA LYS A 143 -0.81 4.22 -14.67
C LYS A 143 0.34 4.59 -13.74
N ARG A 144 0.22 4.16 -12.48
CA ARG A 144 1.23 4.41 -11.44
C ARG A 144 2.53 3.60 -11.65
N GLY A 145 2.43 2.40 -12.21
CA GLY A 145 3.59 1.51 -12.37
C GLY A 145 4.21 1.13 -11.02
N LYS A 146 5.53 1.35 -10.88
CA LYS A 146 6.31 1.07 -9.66
C LYS A 146 6.26 2.18 -8.60
N PHE A 147 5.79 3.38 -8.95
CA PHE A 147 5.80 4.58 -8.10
C PHE A 147 4.63 4.58 -7.10
N THR A 148 4.57 5.51 -6.15
CA THR A 148 3.47 5.65 -5.14
C THR A 148 2.26 6.42 -5.67
N GLY A 149 2.45 7.34 -6.62
CA GLY A 149 1.36 8.11 -7.22
C GLY A 149 1.85 9.10 -8.27
N ILE A 150 1.04 10.13 -8.53
CA ILE A 150 1.42 11.26 -9.38
C ILE A 150 1.16 12.60 -8.69
N ASP A 151 2.02 13.57 -8.97
CA ASP A 151 1.88 14.98 -8.62
C ASP A 151 1.43 15.72 -9.87
N ILE A 152 0.24 16.33 -9.82
CA ILE A 152 -0.38 16.99 -10.97
C ILE A 152 -0.23 18.50 -10.80
N GLN A 153 0.25 19.14 -11.85
CA GLN A 153 0.20 20.59 -12.01
C GLN A 153 -0.75 20.95 -13.14
N MET A 154 -1.46 22.06 -12.96
CA MET A 154 -2.37 22.59 -13.96
C MET A 154 -2.06 24.04 -14.27
N GLN A 155 -2.49 24.48 -15.44
CA GLN A 155 -2.47 25.87 -15.87
C GLN A 155 -3.79 26.12 -16.61
N LEU A 156 -4.48 27.21 -16.26
CA LEU A 156 -5.75 27.55 -16.89
C LEU A 156 -5.58 28.63 -17.95
N ASP A 157 -6.27 28.47 -19.08
CA ASP A 157 -6.39 29.46 -20.15
C ASP A 157 -5.02 29.99 -20.65
N LYS A 158 -4.68 31.22 -20.27
CA LYS A 158 -3.42 31.90 -20.60
C LYS A 158 -2.59 32.24 -19.37
N GLU A 159 -2.84 31.58 -18.23
CA GLU A 159 -1.96 31.67 -17.06
C GLU A 159 -0.52 31.34 -17.49
N ALA A 160 0.46 32.08 -16.98
CA ALA A 160 1.87 31.84 -17.29
C ALA A 160 2.50 30.81 -16.34
N GLU A 161 1.98 30.72 -15.11
CA GLU A 161 2.52 29.85 -14.06
C GLU A 161 1.77 28.52 -13.96
N TRP A 162 2.50 27.47 -13.58
CA TRP A 162 1.92 26.18 -13.26
C TRP A 162 1.56 26.12 -11.78
N ARG A 163 0.29 25.89 -11.48
CA ARG A 163 -0.20 25.74 -10.11
C ARG A 163 -0.34 24.27 -9.72
N PRO A 164 -0.10 23.89 -8.45
CA PRO A 164 -0.34 22.54 -7.98
C PRO A 164 -1.84 22.23 -8.03
N ALA A 165 -2.22 21.14 -8.71
CA ALA A 165 -3.59 20.65 -8.74
C ALA A 165 -3.83 19.63 -7.63
N GLY A 166 -2.80 18.87 -7.26
CA GLY A 166 -2.83 17.93 -6.15
C GLY A 166 -1.94 16.71 -6.37
N ARG A 167 -1.85 15.88 -5.34
CA ARG A 167 -1.14 14.60 -5.36
C ARG A 167 -2.13 13.46 -5.27
N PHE A 168 -2.02 12.51 -6.18
CA PHE A 168 -3.01 11.45 -6.33
C PHE A 168 -2.34 10.09 -6.33
N MET A 169 -2.79 9.23 -5.42
CA MET A 169 -2.29 7.86 -5.26
C MET A 169 -3.18 6.83 -5.97
N ARG A 170 -4.37 7.25 -6.41
CA ARG A 170 -5.38 6.41 -7.07
C ARG A 170 -5.85 7.08 -8.35
N SER A 171 -6.12 6.25 -9.36
CA SER A 171 -6.70 6.66 -10.64
C SER A 171 -8.19 6.24 -10.67
N PRO A 172 -9.09 7.05 -11.24
CA PRO A 172 -8.84 8.39 -11.79
C PRO A 172 -8.62 9.44 -10.69
N ALA A 173 -7.84 10.47 -11.01
CA ALA A 173 -7.78 11.69 -10.21
C ALA A 173 -8.81 12.68 -10.74
N GLU A 174 -9.67 13.19 -9.86
CA GLU A 174 -10.69 14.17 -10.23
C GLU A 174 -10.22 15.57 -9.88
N LEU A 175 -10.15 16.43 -10.89
CA LEU A 175 -9.82 17.84 -10.73
C LEU A 175 -11.07 18.67 -10.92
N ARG A 176 -11.46 19.42 -9.89
CA ARG A 176 -12.55 20.40 -9.99
C ARG A 176 -11.97 21.74 -10.45
N ILE A 177 -12.36 22.16 -11.64
CA ILE A 177 -11.88 23.40 -12.24
C ILE A 177 -12.86 24.53 -11.90
N PRO A 178 -12.38 25.69 -11.41
CA PRO A 178 -13.25 26.84 -11.19
C PRO A 178 -13.90 27.28 -12.50
N ALA A 179 -15.20 27.54 -12.46
CA ALA A 179 -15.98 27.98 -13.62
C ALA A 179 -15.34 29.21 -14.30
N GLY A 180 -15.45 29.27 -15.63
CA GLY A 180 -15.00 30.41 -16.41
C GLY A 180 -15.88 31.63 -16.19
N PRO A 181 -15.41 32.83 -16.59
CA PRO A 181 -16.30 33.98 -16.74
C PRO A 181 -17.51 33.59 -17.58
N GLU A 182 -18.71 33.98 -17.15
CA GLU A 182 -19.97 33.67 -17.84
C GLU A 182 -20.26 32.17 -18.04
N ASN A 183 -19.70 31.30 -17.19
CA ASN A 183 -19.84 29.84 -17.27
C ASN A 183 -19.36 29.26 -18.62
N LEU A 184 -18.39 29.91 -19.25
CA LEU A 184 -17.79 29.43 -20.49
C LEU A 184 -16.78 28.29 -20.22
N PRO A 185 -16.62 27.36 -21.18
CA PRO A 185 -15.56 26.36 -21.14
C PRO A 185 -14.18 26.99 -20.95
N ARG A 186 -13.36 26.40 -20.07
CA ARG A 186 -11.98 26.85 -19.82
C ARG A 186 -11.00 25.86 -20.42
N LEU A 187 -9.88 26.40 -20.91
CA LEU A 187 -8.78 25.56 -21.36
C LEU A 187 -7.95 25.14 -20.15
N VAL A 188 -7.72 23.84 -19.99
CA VAL A 188 -6.93 23.26 -18.91
C VAL A 188 -5.73 22.57 -19.52
N ARG A 189 -4.53 23.05 -19.19
CA ARG A 189 -3.27 22.35 -19.49
C ARG A 189 -2.81 21.62 -18.24
N ILE A 190 -2.40 20.37 -18.40
CA ILE A 190 -1.96 19.51 -17.30
C ILE A 190 -0.60 18.92 -17.63
N ARG A 191 0.26 18.86 -16.61
CA ARG A 191 1.45 18.03 -16.60
C ARG A 191 1.52 17.27 -15.28
N ALA A 192 1.95 16.02 -15.32
CA ALA A 192 2.08 15.18 -14.14
C ALA A 192 3.51 14.68 -13.99
N ARG A 193 3.95 14.38 -12.78
CA ARG A 193 5.21 13.66 -12.50
C ARG A 193 4.96 12.56 -11.48
N TYR A 194 5.84 11.57 -11.41
CA TYR A 194 5.68 10.47 -10.46
C TYR A 194 5.97 10.90 -9.02
N LEU A 195 5.43 10.15 -8.06
CA LEU A 195 5.73 10.26 -6.64
C LEU A 195 6.35 8.97 -6.14
N ASP A 196 7.47 9.05 -5.42
CA ASP A 196 7.98 7.95 -4.60
C ASP A 196 7.82 8.33 -3.13
N GLY A 197 6.92 7.64 -2.43
CA GLY A 197 6.43 8.10 -1.13
C GLY A 197 5.79 9.49 -1.21
N ASN A 198 6.43 10.48 -0.59
CA ASN A 198 6.03 11.89 -0.59
C ASN A 198 6.88 12.78 -1.51
N ASP A 199 7.93 12.22 -2.10
CA ASP A 199 8.87 12.94 -2.93
C ASP A 199 8.48 12.79 -4.38
N ALA A 200 8.58 13.90 -5.11
CA ALA A 200 8.23 13.91 -6.50
C ALA A 200 9.47 13.67 -7.36
N VAL A 201 9.38 12.67 -8.22
CA VAL A 201 10.49 12.05 -8.91
C VAL A 201 10.16 11.87 -10.39
N GLY A 202 11.20 11.70 -11.20
CA GLY A 202 11.05 11.54 -12.65
C GLY A 202 10.86 12.86 -13.40
N GLN A 203 10.63 12.74 -14.70
CA GLN A 203 10.29 13.87 -15.55
C GLN A 203 8.79 14.18 -15.50
N TYR A 204 8.43 15.41 -15.87
CA TYR A 204 7.05 15.73 -16.17
C TYR A 204 6.58 14.98 -17.43
N SER A 205 5.31 14.62 -17.47
CA SER A 205 4.62 14.16 -18.66
C SER A 205 4.66 15.23 -19.74
N ASP A 206 4.37 14.80 -20.96
CA ASP A 206 4.00 15.74 -22.02
C ASP A 206 2.78 16.56 -21.55
N ILE A 207 2.64 17.78 -22.09
CA ILE A 207 1.56 18.69 -21.71
C ILE A 207 0.29 18.26 -22.43
N ASP A 208 -0.67 17.75 -21.68
CA ASP A 208 -1.99 17.44 -22.19
C ASP A 208 -2.92 18.64 -22.01
N THR A 209 -3.81 18.84 -22.98
CA THR A 209 -4.74 19.96 -22.99
C THR A 209 -6.17 19.48 -23.18
N ILE A 210 -7.10 20.02 -22.39
CA ILE A 210 -8.53 19.71 -22.50
C ILE A 210 -9.38 20.94 -22.19
N SER A 211 -10.58 21.02 -22.76
CA SER A 211 -11.56 22.06 -22.42
C SER A 211 -12.55 21.52 -21.39
N THR A 212 -12.91 22.32 -20.38
CA THR A 212 -13.95 21.93 -19.42
C THR A 212 -15.33 21.87 -20.07
N ILE A 213 -16.24 21.13 -19.44
CA ILE A 213 -17.68 21.12 -19.76
C ILE A 213 -18.40 21.76 -18.57
N PRO A 214 -18.81 23.04 -18.67
CA PRO A 214 -19.49 23.74 -17.59
C PRO A 214 -20.80 23.10 -17.14
#